data_AF-W1F8V4-F1
#
_entry.id   AF-W1F8V4-F1
#
_cell.length_a   1.000
_cell.length_b   1.000
_cell.length_c   1.000
_cell.angle_alpha   90.00
_cell.angle_beta   90.00
_cell.angle_gamma   90.00
#
_symmetry.space_group_name_H-M   'P 1'
#
loop_
_entity.id
_entity.type
_entity.pdbx_description
1 polymer ?
#
loop_
_entity_poly.entity_id
_entity_poly.type
_entity_poly.pdbx_seq_one_letter_code
_entity_poly.pdbx_strand_id
1 'polypeptide(L)'
;MSKHYPGDDSRDQQMEAIAQQLPDDHRILDVAYSALIDLNKACMTGDPQQRHDAVYRFEAYIWKMNGKTFFGCNAGEHEAAHVISEYCRADDGSIPMWGQHGDFIIESFSGMRARVKVEAGCMMGYLSTSFHAVDLNAPFVSETGYRSHFVQLSDVKPGETVDAHVSRVFQSLIDARKKPAFISADFRDRLASEPLPDWLKSLSPPLIERL
;
A
#
# COMPACT_ATOMS: atom_id res chain seq x y z
N MET A 1 22.53 -26.32 7.28
CA MET A 1 21.94 -26.81 6.00
C MET A 1 20.84 -25.83 5.61
N SER A 2 21.15 -24.87 4.76
CA SER A 2 20.17 -23.91 4.24
C SER A 2 19.26 -24.67 3.29
N LYS A 3 17.94 -24.66 3.55
CA LYS A 3 16.95 -25.18 2.61
C LYS A 3 16.96 -24.22 1.42
N HIS A 4 17.59 -24.64 0.33
CA HIS A 4 17.44 -24.01 -0.97
C HIS A 4 15.98 -24.22 -1.37
N TYR A 5 15.14 -23.21 -1.14
CA TYR A 5 13.84 -23.15 -1.79
C TYR A 5 14.17 -22.98 -3.28
N PRO A 6 13.77 -23.92 -4.16
CA PRO A 6 13.92 -23.71 -5.58
C PRO A 6 13.10 -22.47 -5.92
N GLY A 7 13.78 -21.39 -6.26
CA GLY A 7 13.14 -20.29 -6.98
C GLY A 7 12.50 -20.88 -8.22
N ASP A 8 11.36 -20.33 -8.63
CA ASP A 8 10.83 -20.62 -9.96
C ASP A 8 11.87 -20.14 -10.97
N ASP A 9 12.69 -21.06 -11.50
CA ASP A 9 13.81 -20.76 -12.40
C ASP A 9 13.37 -19.85 -13.56
N SER A 10 12.10 -19.93 -13.98
CA SER A 10 11.54 -19.05 -15.00
C SER A 10 11.47 -17.59 -14.56
N ARG A 11 11.09 -17.34 -13.31
CA ARG A 11 11.00 -15.97 -12.77
C ARG A 11 12.37 -15.39 -12.49
N ASP A 12 13.29 -16.18 -11.91
CA ASP A 12 14.65 -15.70 -11.67
C ASP A 12 15.37 -15.39 -12.99
N GLN A 13 15.13 -16.17 -14.06
CA GLN A 13 15.62 -15.84 -15.41
C GLN A 13 15.05 -14.52 -15.95
N GLN A 14 13.74 -14.29 -15.77
CA GLN A 14 13.10 -13.02 -16.15
C GLN A 14 13.68 -11.84 -15.35
N MET A 15 13.85 -12.00 -14.04
CA MET A 15 14.44 -10.97 -13.18
C MET A 15 15.87 -10.66 -13.57
N GLU A 16 16.70 -11.67 -13.85
CA GLU A 16 18.08 -11.48 -14.31
C GLU A 16 18.13 -10.70 -15.62
N ALA A 17 17.29 -11.04 -16.60
CA ALA A 17 17.24 -10.36 -17.89
C ALA A 17 16.89 -8.86 -17.76
N ILE A 18 15.96 -8.53 -16.85
CA ILE A 18 15.60 -7.14 -16.55
C ILE A 18 16.73 -6.46 -15.76
N ALA A 19 17.27 -7.13 -14.73
CA ALA A 19 18.30 -6.61 -13.82
C ALA A 19 19.60 -6.19 -14.53
N GLN A 20 19.95 -6.87 -15.63
CA GLN A 20 21.10 -6.52 -16.48
C GLN A 20 20.97 -5.15 -17.15
N GLN A 21 19.75 -4.63 -17.28
CA GLN A 21 19.48 -3.31 -17.87
C GLN A 21 19.41 -2.20 -16.80
N LEU A 22 19.46 -2.57 -15.53
CA LEU A 22 19.31 -1.64 -14.40
C LEU A 22 20.66 -1.05 -14.00
N PRO A 23 20.71 0.20 -13.49
CA PRO A 23 21.93 0.75 -12.91
C PRO A 23 22.48 -0.10 -11.76
N ASP A 24 23.78 -0.02 -11.53
CA ASP A 24 24.46 -0.62 -10.36
C ASP A 24 24.79 0.43 -9.27
N ASP A 25 24.46 1.70 -9.52
CA ASP A 25 24.75 2.82 -8.63
C ASP A 25 23.49 3.33 -7.90
N HIS A 26 23.66 4.41 -7.13
CA HIS A 26 22.60 5.03 -6.32
C HIS A 26 21.34 5.42 -7.11
N ARG A 27 21.43 5.57 -8.43
CA ARG A 27 20.27 5.90 -9.28
C ARG A 27 19.24 4.77 -9.32
N ILE A 28 19.59 3.57 -8.85
CA ILE A 28 18.67 2.43 -8.80
C ILE A 28 17.34 2.77 -8.09
N LEU A 29 17.38 3.63 -7.08
CA LEU A 29 16.19 4.10 -6.36
C LEU A 29 15.33 5.03 -7.22
N ASP A 30 15.94 5.98 -7.95
CA ASP A 30 15.24 6.87 -8.88
C ASP A 30 14.55 6.07 -10.00
N VAL A 31 15.20 5.03 -10.52
CA VAL A 31 14.60 4.20 -11.56
C VAL A 31 13.51 3.27 -11.00
N ALA A 32 13.62 2.82 -9.74
CA ALA A 32 12.52 2.13 -9.06
C ALA A 32 11.29 3.03 -8.93
N TYR A 33 11.48 4.30 -8.54
CA TYR A 33 10.40 5.28 -8.51
C TYR A 33 9.80 5.51 -9.91
N SER A 34 10.64 5.61 -10.94
CA SER A 34 10.19 5.71 -12.34
C SER A 34 9.33 4.52 -12.77
N ALA A 35 9.63 3.30 -12.31
CA ALA A 35 8.79 2.13 -12.58
C ALA A 35 7.40 2.23 -11.91
N LEU A 36 7.29 2.88 -10.75
CA LEU A 36 5.98 3.16 -10.13
C LEU A 36 5.19 4.22 -10.89
N ILE A 37 5.86 5.22 -11.49
CA ILE A 37 5.19 6.17 -12.40
C ILE A 37 4.61 5.43 -13.61
N ASP A 38 5.40 4.53 -14.21
CA ASP A 38 4.94 3.70 -15.33
C ASP A 38 3.79 2.78 -14.92
N LEU A 39 3.87 2.16 -13.74
CA LEU A 39 2.81 1.33 -13.17
C LEU A 39 1.51 2.13 -12.99
N ASN A 40 1.61 3.31 -12.39
CA ASN A 40 0.47 4.19 -12.20
C ASN A 40 -0.19 4.55 -13.53
N LYS A 41 0.60 4.93 -14.54
CA LYS A 41 0.11 5.22 -15.88
C LYS A 41 -0.56 4.00 -16.52
N ALA A 42 0.00 2.80 -16.36
CA ALA A 42 -0.58 1.57 -16.88
C ALA A 42 -1.90 1.19 -16.19
N CYS A 43 -2.01 1.39 -14.88
CA CYS A 43 -3.27 1.25 -14.16
C CYS A 43 -4.32 2.26 -14.67
N MET A 44 -3.96 3.53 -14.78
CA MET A 44 -4.85 4.59 -15.25
C MET A 44 -5.30 4.40 -16.71
N THR A 45 -4.46 3.85 -17.57
CA THR A 45 -4.82 3.57 -18.98
C THR A 45 -5.53 2.22 -19.16
N GLY A 46 -5.46 1.33 -18.17
CA GLY A 46 -6.03 -0.01 -18.27
C GLY A 46 -5.21 -0.97 -19.13
N ASP A 47 -3.92 -0.69 -19.37
CA ASP A 47 -3.05 -1.55 -20.17
C ASP A 47 -2.45 -2.68 -19.30
N PRO A 48 -2.88 -3.94 -19.47
CA PRO A 48 -2.41 -5.05 -18.63
C PRO A 48 -0.95 -5.42 -18.91
N GLN A 49 -0.44 -5.22 -20.14
CA GLN A 49 0.93 -5.57 -20.48
C GLN A 49 1.89 -4.54 -19.88
N GLN A 50 1.61 -3.23 -20.06
CA GLN A 50 2.44 -2.20 -19.43
C GLN A 50 2.41 -2.29 -17.90
N ARG A 51 1.29 -2.73 -17.32
CA ARG A 51 1.18 -2.95 -15.87
C ARG A 51 2.08 -4.10 -15.43
N HIS A 52 2.06 -5.21 -16.16
CA HIS A 52 2.93 -6.36 -15.91
C HIS A 52 4.40 -5.96 -16.04
N ASP A 53 4.78 -5.27 -17.12
CA ASP A 53 6.16 -4.85 -17.37
C ASP A 53 6.67 -3.89 -16.28
N ALA A 54 5.85 -2.93 -15.85
CA ALA A 54 6.20 -1.99 -14.79
C ALA A 54 6.34 -2.69 -13.42
N VAL A 55 5.45 -3.63 -13.10
CA VAL A 55 5.56 -4.49 -11.91
C VAL A 55 6.87 -5.27 -11.92
N TYR A 56 7.16 -5.97 -13.01
CA TYR A 56 8.37 -6.81 -13.13
C TYR A 56 9.64 -5.97 -13.07
N ARG A 57 9.61 -4.77 -13.65
CA ARG A 57 10.72 -3.82 -13.56
C ARG A 57 10.94 -3.39 -12.11
N PHE A 58 9.88 -3.07 -11.37
CA PHE A 58 9.98 -2.71 -9.96
C PHE A 58 10.55 -3.84 -9.11
N GLU A 59 10.01 -5.06 -9.27
CA GLU A 59 10.46 -6.26 -8.56
C GLU A 59 11.90 -6.64 -8.89
N ALA A 60 12.36 -6.41 -10.12
CA ALA A 60 13.75 -6.64 -10.51
C ALA A 60 14.73 -5.71 -9.76
N TYR A 61 14.33 -4.50 -9.36
CA TYR A 61 15.16 -3.66 -8.48
C TYR A 61 15.31 -4.28 -7.10
N ILE A 62 14.19 -4.73 -6.51
CA ILE A 62 14.20 -5.42 -5.21
C ILE A 62 15.09 -6.65 -5.28
N TRP A 63 14.91 -7.49 -6.29
CA TRP A 63 15.67 -8.70 -6.51
C TRP A 63 17.17 -8.42 -6.66
N LYS A 64 17.53 -7.43 -7.49
CA LYS A 64 18.92 -7.03 -7.73
C LYS A 64 19.58 -6.50 -6.45
N MET A 65 18.91 -5.59 -5.74
CA MET A 65 19.42 -5.02 -4.49
C MET A 65 19.52 -6.05 -3.36
N ASN A 66 18.66 -7.07 -3.37
CA ASN A 66 18.68 -8.15 -2.39
C ASN A 66 19.69 -9.27 -2.71
N GLY A 67 20.65 -9.03 -3.62
CA GLY A 67 21.67 -10.02 -3.97
C GLY A 67 21.14 -11.13 -4.88
N LYS A 68 20.26 -10.79 -5.82
CA LYS A 68 19.70 -11.71 -6.82
C LYS A 68 18.80 -12.79 -6.23
N THR A 69 17.97 -12.42 -5.26
CA THR A 69 16.97 -13.32 -4.67
C THR A 69 15.81 -12.53 -4.06
N PHE A 70 14.62 -13.11 -3.99
CA PHE A 70 13.51 -12.55 -3.19
C PHE A 70 13.52 -13.04 -1.74
N PHE A 71 14.37 -14.01 -1.39
CA PHE A 71 14.40 -14.54 -0.04
C PHE A 71 14.84 -13.47 0.96
N GLY A 72 14.04 -13.24 2.00
CA GLY A 72 14.37 -12.27 3.05
C GLY A 72 14.25 -10.80 2.65
N CYS A 73 13.91 -10.46 1.39
CA CYS A 73 13.93 -9.08 0.89
C CYS A 73 12.99 -8.11 1.63
N ASN A 74 12.05 -8.63 2.43
CA ASN A 74 11.11 -7.85 3.23
C ASN A 74 11.12 -8.28 4.72
N ALA A 75 12.22 -8.86 5.20
CA ALA A 75 12.32 -9.39 6.57
C ALA A 75 12.58 -8.31 7.64
N GLY A 76 12.94 -7.09 7.24
CA GLY A 76 13.22 -5.99 8.16
C GLY A 76 13.49 -4.66 7.45
N GLU A 77 13.72 -3.63 8.25
CA GLU A 77 13.78 -2.23 7.80
C GLU A 77 14.97 -1.88 6.89
N HIS A 78 16.00 -2.73 6.91
CA HIS A 78 17.21 -2.57 6.10
C HIS A 78 17.22 -3.45 4.85
N GLU A 79 16.19 -4.27 4.66
CA GLU A 79 16.09 -5.17 3.52
C GLU A 79 15.61 -4.43 2.26
N ALA A 80 16.02 -4.92 1.09
CA ALA A 80 15.87 -4.20 -0.17
C ALA A 80 14.44 -3.73 -0.46
N ALA A 81 13.43 -4.58 -0.22
CA ALA A 81 12.04 -4.23 -0.47
C ALA A 81 11.57 -3.09 0.44
N HIS A 82 11.99 -3.09 1.70
CA HIS A 82 11.65 -2.02 2.64
C HIS A 82 12.34 -0.71 2.24
N VAL A 83 13.65 -0.74 2.01
CA VAL A 83 14.43 0.46 1.63
C VAL A 83 13.87 1.10 0.36
N ILE A 84 13.58 0.32 -0.68
CA ILE A 84 13.02 0.83 -1.93
C ILE A 84 11.60 1.37 -1.71
N SER A 85 10.75 0.66 -0.96
CA SER A 85 9.36 1.08 -0.73
C SER A 85 9.28 2.37 0.08
N GLU A 86 10.13 2.53 1.10
CA GLU A 86 10.21 3.75 1.90
C GLU A 86 10.76 4.91 1.08
N TYR A 87 11.79 4.68 0.26
CA TYR A 87 12.28 5.69 -0.68
C TYR A 87 11.18 6.16 -1.63
N CYS A 88 10.33 5.23 -2.08
CA CYS A 88 9.25 5.51 -3.02
C CYS A 88 7.93 5.91 -2.35
N ARG A 89 7.88 6.06 -1.03
CA ARG A 89 6.63 6.34 -0.30
C ARG A 89 6.04 7.69 -0.73
N ALA A 90 4.71 7.77 -0.80
CA ALA A 90 4.02 9.04 -0.98
C ALA A 90 4.08 9.89 0.29
N ASP A 91 4.12 11.22 0.15
CA ASP A 91 4.09 12.12 1.30
C ASP A 91 2.88 11.85 2.20
N ASP A 92 3.08 11.97 3.51
CA ASP A 92 2.03 11.83 4.51
C ASP A 92 0.81 12.71 4.19
N GLY A 93 -0.39 12.12 4.21
CA GLY A 93 -1.64 12.77 3.87
C GLY A 93 -1.93 12.87 2.36
N SER A 94 -0.97 12.56 1.50
CA SER A 94 -1.16 12.56 0.04
C SER A 94 -1.64 11.22 -0.47
N ILE A 95 -2.44 11.25 -1.54
CA ILE A 95 -2.89 10.04 -2.21
C ILE A 95 -1.70 9.41 -2.97
N PRO A 96 -1.36 8.14 -2.72
CA PRO A 96 -0.25 7.48 -3.41
C PRO A 96 -0.61 7.15 -4.87
N MET A 97 0.43 7.01 -5.70
CA MET A 97 0.31 6.30 -6.98
C MET A 97 0.10 4.80 -6.76
N TRP A 98 -0.40 4.10 -7.78
CA TRP A 98 -0.45 2.63 -7.73
C TRP A 98 0.95 2.03 -7.51
N GLY A 99 1.07 1.20 -6.48
CA GLY A 99 2.32 0.54 -6.09
C GLY A 99 3.16 1.29 -5.05
N GLN A 100 2.86 2.56 -4.75
CA GLN A 100 3.51 3.26 -3.65
C GLN A 100 2.93 2.85 -2.30
N HIS A 101 3.75 2.98 -1.26
CA HIS A 101 3.24 3.09 0.11
C HIS A 101 2.58 4.45 0.30
N GLY A 102 1.50 4.49 1.08
CA GLY A 102 0.81 5.75 1.40
C GLY A 102 0.03 5.68 2.69
N ASP A 103 -0.16 6.85 3.30
CA ASP A 103 -0.90 7.06 4.54
C ASP A 103 -1.75 8.33 4.41
N PHE A 104 -3.06 8.17 4.24
CA PHE A 104 -3.96 9.27 3.86
C PHE A 104 -5.36 9.10 4.46
N ILE A 105 -6.19 10.14 4.35
CA ILE A 105 -7.60 10.10 4.79
C ILE A 105 -8.52 9.85 3.60
N ILE A 106 -9.53 9.00 3.81
CA ILE A 106 -10.73 8.96 2.98
C ILE A 106 -11.96 9.31 3.81
N GLU A 107 -13.02 9.71 3.12
CA GLU A 107 -14.33 9.96 3.70
C GLU A 107 -15.41 9.25 2.86
N SER A 108 -16.32 8.53 3.52
CA SER A 108 -17.45 7.90 2.86
C SER A 108 -18.54 8.91 2.51
N PHE A 109 -19.53 8.51 1.69
CA PHE A 109 -20.69 9.38 1.39
C PHE A 109 -21.53 9.76 2.61
N SER A 110 -21.42 9.01 3.71
CA SER A 110 -22.09 9.28 4.98
C SER A 110 -21.24 10.09 5.97
N GLY A 111 -20.09 10.60 5.55
CA GLY A 111 -19.16 11.36 6.39
C GLY A 111 -18.29 10.52 7.32
N MET A 112 -18.18 9.20 7.09
CA MET A 112 -17.31 8.34 7.90
C MET A 112 -15.87 8.47 7.41
N ARG A 113 -14.96 8.89 8.29
CA ARG A 113 -13.54 9.03 7.96
C ARG A 113 -12.72 7.82 8.37
N ALA A 114 -11.75 7.47 7.54
CA ALA A 114 -10.76 6.44 7.85
C ALA A 114 -9.36 6.92 7.45
N ARG A 115 -8.38 6.65 8.31
CA ARG A 115 -6.96 6.68 7.92
C ARG A 115 -6.68 5.38 7.18
N VAL A 116 -6.20 5.51 5.96
CA VAL A 116 -5.86 4.42 5.07
C VAL A 116 -4.35 4.29 5.03
N LYS A 117 -3.85 3.10 5.33
CA LYS A 117 -2.48 2.73 4.96
C LYS A 117 -2.52 1.77 3.79
N VAL A 118 -1.83 2.12 2.71
CA VAL A 118 -1.58 1.24 1.56
C VAL A 118 -0.11 0.86 1.57
N GLU A 119 0.18 -0.43 1.50
CA GLU A 119 1.55 -0.96 1.56
C GLU A 119 1.73 -2.02 0.46
N ALA A 120 2.73 -1.81 -0.39
CA ALA A 120 3.15 -2.77 -1.40
C ALA A 120 4.19 -3.72 -0.81
N GLY A 121 4.03 -5.02 -1.05
CA GLY A 121 5.06 -6.00 -0.70
C GLY A 121 6.15 -6.11 -1.76
N CYS A 122 7.08 -7.05 -1.57
CA CYS A 122 8.07 -7.40 -2.60
C CYS A 122 7.47 -8.06 -3.86
N MET A 123 6.18 -8.37 -3.81
CA MET A 123 5.38 -8.99 -4.87
C MET A 123 4.25 -8.01 -5.22
N MET A 124 4.46 -7.19 -6.24
CA MET A 124 3.62 -6.01 -6.50
C MET A 124 2.22 -6.34 -7.04
N GLY A 125 1.95 -7.60 -7.38
CA GLY A 125 0.61 -8.03 -7.84
C GLY A 125 -0.51 -7.76 -6.82
N TYR A 126 -0.15 -7.56 -5.54
CA TYR A 126 -1.08 -7.26 -4.46
C TYR A 126 -0.62 -6.05 -3.64
N LEU A 127 -1.58 -5.25 -3.19
CA LEU A 127 -1.35 -4.20 -2.21
C LEU A 127 -2.13 -4.51 -0.93
N SER A 128 -1.47 -4.42 0.21
CA SER A 128 -2.14 -4.40 1.51
C SER A 128 -2.82 -3.04 1.66
N THR A 129 -4.08 -3.05 2.10
CA THR A 129 -4.82 -1.84 2.47
C THR A 129 -5.40 -2.03 3.85
N SER A 130 -5.20 -1.07 4.75
CA SER A 130 -5.81 -1.09 6.07
C SER A 130 -6.51 0.22 6.38
N PHE A 131 -7.72 0.10 6.91
CA PHE A 131 -8.58 1.20 7.35
C PHE A 131 -8.53 1.27 8.87
N HIS A 132 -8.18 2.44 9.38
CA HIS A 132 -8.09 2.75 10.80
C HIS A 132 -9.10 3.84 11.14
N ALA A 133 -9.87 3.62 12.21
CA ALA A 133 -10.82 4.61 12.69
C ALA A 133 -10.08 5.82 13.26
N VAL A 134 -10.44 7.01 12.78
CA VAL A 134 -9.90 8.28 13.30
C VAL A 134 -10.89 8.99 14.23
N ASP A 135 -12.19 8.80 14.01
CA ASP A 135 -13.27 9.34 14.84
C ASP A 135 -13.79 8.28 15.81
N LEU A 136 -13.26 8.27 17.04
CA LEU A 136 -13.43 7.13 17.96
C LEU A 136 -14.83 6.99 18.56
N ASN A 137 -15.59 8.09 18.59
CA ASN A 137 -16.98 8.11 19.04
C ASN A 137 -18.00 8.03 17.91
N ALA A 138 -17.55 7.93 16.66
CA ALA A 138 -18.41 7.73 15.51
C ALA A 138 -18.51 6.23 15.16
N PRO A 139 -19.56 5.82 14.44
CA PRO A 139 -19.60 4.48 13.87
C PRO A 139 -18.46 4.23 12.89
N PHE A 140 -18.03 2.97 12.80
CA PHE A 140 -17.00 2.49 11.90
C PHE A 140 -17.38 1.14 11.27
N VAL A 141 -16.59 0.69 10.28
CA VAL A 141 -16.76 -0.62 9.62
C VAL A 141 -16.35 -1.82 10.50
N SER A 142 -15.80 -1.57 11.68
CA SER A 142 -15.33 -2.58 12.64
C SER A 142 -15.42 -2.11 14.09
N GLU A 143 -15.82 -3.00 15.00
CA GLU A 143 -15.84 -2.76 16.46
C GLU A 143 -14.43 -2.60 17.04
N THR A 144 -13.40 -3.05 16.31
CA THR A 144 -12.00 -2.93 16.70
C THR A 144 -11.37 -1.60 16.29
N GLY A 145 -12.08 -0.78 15.50
CA GLY A 145 -11.50 0.39 14.84
C GLY A 145 -10.51 0.08 13.71
N TYR A 146 -10.41 -1.19 13.30
CA TYR A 146 -9.49 -1.65 12.26
C TYR A 146 -10.15 -2.59 11.26
N ARG A 147 -9.81 -2.46 9.97
CA ARG A 147 -10.19 -3.40 8.91
C ARG A 147 -9.11 -3.49 7.84
N SER A 148 -8.69 -4.70 7.47
CA SER A 148 -7.79 -4.93 6.34
C SER A 148 -8.53 -5.35 5.07
N HIS A 149 -7.88 -5.12 3.93
CA HIS A 149 -8.28 -5.56 2.60
C HIS A 149 -7.03 -5.76 1.74
N PHE A 150 -7.08 -6.66 0.76
CA PHE A 150 -6.04 -6.83 -0.24
C PHE A 150 -6.56 -6.40 -1.58
N VAL A 151 -5.86 -5.47 -2.23
CA VAL A 151 -6.16 -5.06 -3.60
C VAL A 151 -5.32 -5.92 -4.54
N GLN A 152 -5.97 -6.56 -5.51
CA GLN A 152 -5.27 -7.15 -6.64
C GLN A 152 -5.14 -6.09 -7.73
N LEU A 153 -3.94 -5.90 -8.28
CA LEU A 153 -3.76 -4.92 -9.35
C LEU A 153 -4.56 -5.27 -10.62
N SER A 154 -4.94 -6.54 -10.79
CA SER A 154 -5.85 -6.98 -11.86
C SER A 154 -7.27 -6.44 -11.71
N ASP A 155 -7.71 -6.11 -10.49
CA ASP A 155 -9.07 -5.64 -10.20
C ASP A 155 -9.21 -4.12 -10.35
N VAL A 156 -8.10 -3.41 -10.56
CA VAL A 156 -8.08 -1.97 -10.79
C VAL A 156 -8.73 -1.65 -12.12
N LYS A 157 -9.77 -0.83 -12.07
CA LYS A 157 -10.50 -0.40 -13.28
C LYS A 157 -9.67 0.65 -14.04
N PRO A 158 -9.73 0.66 -15.39
CA PRO A 158 -9.11 1.74 -16.16
C PRO A 158 -9.58 3.12 -15.67
N GLY A 159 -8.64 4.03 -15.45
CA GLY A 159 -8.88 5.38 -14.96
C GLY A 159 -9.10 5.50 -13.45
N GLU A 160 -9.09 4.40 -12.69
CA GLU A 160 -9.29 4.41 -11.24
C GLU A 160 -7.99 4.77 -10.51
N THR A 161 -8.01 5.86 -9.74
CA THR A 161 -6.94 6.25 -8.82
C THR A 161 -6.99 5.40 -7.54
N VAL A 162 -5.92 5.43 -6.74
CA VAL A 162 -5.88 4.67 -5.47
C VAL A 162 -7.01 5.10 -4.53
N ASP A 163 -7.24 6.40 -4.35
CA ASP A 163 -8.31 6.92 -3.49
C ASP A 163 -9.69 6.52 -3.98
N ALA A 164 -9.95 6.54 -5.30
CA ALA A 164 -11.23 6.12 -5.86
C ALA A 164 -11.49 4.63 -5.59
N HIS A 165 -10.49 3.77 -5.81
CA HIS A 165 -10.60 2.34 -5.56
C HIS A 165 -10.84 2.04 -4.07
N VAL A 166 -9.99 2.61 -3.22
CA VAL A 166 -10.03 2.40 -1.77
C VAL A 166 -11.33 2.94 -1.18
N SER A 167 -11.81 4.10 -1.64
CA SER A 167 -13.09 4.67 -1.21
C SER A 167 -14.26 3.77 -1.62
N ARG A 168 -14.24 3.20 -2.83
CA ARG A 168 -15.26 2.23 -3.26
C ARG A 168 -15.25 0.96 -2.42
N VAL A 169 -14.06 0.44 -2.08
CA VAL A 169 -13.92 -0.72 -1.19
C VAL A 169 -14.45 -0.36 0.21
N PHE A 170 -14.09 0.80 0.74
CA PHE A 170 -14.54 1.26 2.05
C PHE A 170 -16.06 1.40 2.10
N GLN A 171 -16.66 2.02 1.07
CA GLN A 171 -18.11 2.13 0.95
C GLN A 171 -18.76 0.75 0.89
N SER A 172 -18.19 -0.19 0.15
CA SER A 172 -18.71 -1.57 0.08
C SER A 172 -18.64 -2.28 1.45
N LEU A 173 -17.61 -2.00 2.26
CA LEU A 173 -17.49 -2.51 3.63
C LEU A 173 -18.54 -1.90 4.57
N ILE A 174 -18.86 -0.61 4.38
CA ILE A 174 -19.96 0.07 5.09
C ILE A 174 -21.30 -0.55 4.70
N ASP A 175 -21.58 -0.69 3.41
CA ASP A 175 -22.87 -1.17 2.91
C ASP A 175 -23.12 -2.64 3.28
N ALA A 176 -22.06 -3.45 3.32
CA ALA A 176 -22.12 -4.83 3.80
C ALA A 176 -22.50 -4.92 5.29
N ARG A 177 -22.26 -3.86 6.07
CA ARG A 177 -22.74 -3.76 7.46
C ARG A 177 -24.20 -3.33 7.45
N LYS A 178 -25.11 -4.27 7.78
CA LYS A 178 -26.54 -3.98 7.99
C LYS A 178 -26.80 -2.86 9.01
N LYS A 179 -25.88 -2.65 9.96
CA LYS A 179 -25.87 -1.53 10.91
C LYS A 179 -24.40 -1.09 11.14
N PRO A 180 -24.11 0.22 11.14
CA PRO A 180 -22.80 0.73 11.53
C PRO A 180 -22.41 0.26 12.93
N ALA A 181 -21.13 -0.07 13.15
CA ALA A 181 -20.65 -0.59 14.43
C ALA A 181 -19.94 0.52 15.22
N PHE A 182 -20.23 0.63 16.51
CA PHE A 182 -19.42 1.46 17.39
C PHE A 182 -18.18 0.69 17.84
N ILE A 183 -17.06 1.39 17.99
CA ILE A 183 -15.84 0.82 18.54
C ILE A 183 -16.09 0.47 20.01
N SER A 184 -15.75 -0.75 20.41
CA SER A 184 -15.91 -1.19 21.81
C SER A 184 -15.00 -0.39 22.74
N ALA A 185 -15.36 -0.29 24.02
CA ALA A 185 -14.63 0.52 25.00
C ALA A 185 -13.14 0.15 25.06
N ASP A 186 -12.81 -1.14 25.18
CA ASP A 186 -11.43 -1.62 25.26
C ASP A 186 -10.58 -1.20 24.05
N PHE A 187 -11.13 -1.29 22.84
CA PHE A 187 -10.42 -0.86 21.64
C PHE A 187 -10.34 0.66 21.54
N ARG A 188 -11.39 1.37 21.98
CA ARG A 188 -11.42 2.83 21.97
C ARG A 188 -10.34 3.43 22.88
N ASP A 189 -10.24 2.95 24.12
CA ASP A 189 -9.28 3.44 25.09
C ASP A 189 -7.84 3.19 24.63
N ARG A 190 -7.59 1.98 24.10
CA ARG A 190 -6.30 1.64 23.49
C ARG A 190 -5.96 2.58 22.33
N LEU A 191 -6.86 2.74 21.36
CA LEU A 191 -6.65 3.59 20.19
C LEU A 191 -6.51 5.08 20.56
N ALA A 192 -7.17 5.54 21.62
CA ALA A 192 -7.03 6.89 22.13
C ALA A 192 -5.65 7.14 22.74
N SER A 193 -5.02 6.10 23.32
CA SER A 193 -3.66 6.20 23.86
C SER A 193 -2.55 6.10 22.79
N GLU A 194 -2.87 5.66 21.58
CA GLU A 194 -1.91 5.53 20.50
C GLU A 194 -1.68 6.89 19.82
N PRO A 195 -0.43 7.36 19.71
CA PRO A 195 -0.15 8.65 19.09
C PRO A 195 -0.53 8.62 17.61
N LEU A 196 -1.22 9.66 17.18
CA LEU A 196 -1.49 9.88 15.76
C LEU A 196 -0.30 10.56 15.07
N PRO A 197 -0.06 10.27 13.78
CA PRO A 197 0.84 11.05 12.96
C PRO A 197 0.54 12.55 13.04
N ASP A 198 1.60 13.37 13.05
CA ASP A 198 1.48 14.81 13.22
C ASP A 198 0.62 15.47 12.13
N TRP A 199 0.67 14.96 10.90
CA TRP A 199 -0.11 15.49 9.77
C TRP A 199 -1.63 15.43 10.02
N LEU A 200 -2.11 14.45 10.81
CA LEU A 200 -3.53 14.33 11.15
C LEU A 200 -4.03 15.44 12.09
N LYS A 201 -3.13 16.07 12.85
CA LYS A 201 -3.48 17.17 13.78
C LYS A 201 -3.97 18.42 13.04
N SER A 202 -3.64 18.52 11.75
CA SER A 202 -4.00 19.66 10.89
C SER A 202 -5.29 19.46 10.08
N LEU A 203 -5.98 18.32 10.26
CA LEU A 203 -7.19 18.00 9.50
C LEU A 203 -8.33 18.98 9.79
N SER A 204 -9.10 19.28 8.74
CA SER A 204 -10.34 20.04 8.82
C SER A 204 -11.49 19.23 8.21
N PRO A 205 -12.56 18.91 8.96
CA PRO A 205 -12.74 19.20 10.39
C PRO A 205 -11.75 18.41 11.27
N PRO A 206 -11.50 18.84 12.52
CA PRO A 206 -10.64 18.09 13.45
C PRO A 206 -11.22 16.70 13.74
N LEU A 207 -10.39 15.80 14.26
CA LEU A 207 -10.81 14.45 14.68
C LEU A 207 -11.73 14.49 15.89
N ILE A 208 -12.74 13.62 15.92
CA ILE A 208 -13.71 13.55 17.01
C ILE A 208 -13.12 12.76 18.18
N GLU A 209 -12.87 13.45 19.30
CA GLU A 209 -12.44 12.89 20.60
C GLU A 209 -11.21 11.97 20.53
N ARG A 210 -10.18 12.43 19.83
CA ARG A 210 -8.80 12.00 20.06
C ARG A 210 -8.04 13.20 20.62
N LEU A 211 -8.07 13.34 21.95
CA LEU A 211 -7.25 14.33 22.69
C LEU A 211 -5.80 13.87 22.72
#